data_AF-A0A1L9PYD1-F1
#
_entry.id   AF-A0A1L9PYD1-F1
#
_cell.length_a   1.000
_cell.length_b   1.000
_cell.length_c   1.000
_cell.angle_alpha   90.00
_cell.angle_beta   90.00
_cell.angle_gamma   90.00
#
_symmetry.space_group_name_H-M   'P 1'
#
loop_
_entity.id
_entity.type
_entity.pdbx_description
1 polymer ?
#
loop_
_entity_poly.entity_id
_entity_poly.type
_entity_poly.pdbx_seq_one_letter_code
_entity_poly.pdbx_strand_id
1 'polypeptide(L)'
;MIDSSYGQGSLRYFFFHGNHGDVPLPHHMTVEANVVVLTEQGETLFGQNFGKGPSCYEFQDGICRNADGQIEGPLPAKSFVEKIMKNVSVPSLIVAEVPKDEMGIDLEAKDAFFYVAVLVIGRSDIRPCTAGDREYLSVMIQTFVPRLVRSMAPTASEYLPGDARNLCIEIANRMERIPDDPDYHTFIAMYRGRYVQKPLPQRALVELCLLHVLKMPFELSTAIRSSLIRY
;
A
#
# COMPACT_ATOMS: atom_id res chain seq x y z
N MET A 1 3.06 7.28 32.64
CA MET A 1 3.93 7.29 31.44
C MET A 1 3.49 6.12 30.60
N ILE A 2 2.85 6.38 29.46
CA ILE A 2 2.55 5.34 28.48
C ILE A 2 3.74 5.39 27.53
N ASP A 3 4.62 4.40 27.64
CA ASP A 3 5.70 4.22 26.68
C ASP A 3 5.05 3.90 25.33
N SER A 4 5.02 4.90 24.46
CA SER A 4 4.66 4.72 23.07
C SER A 4 5.81 3.98 22.40
N SER A 5 5.65 2.67 22.20
CA SER A 5 6.53 1.84 21.39
C SER A 5 6.38 2.17 19.90
N TYR A 6 6.59 3.44 19.53
CA TYR A 6 6.76 3.81 18.13
C TYR A 6 8.07 3.19 17.66
N GLY A 7 8.00 2.09 16.90
CA GLY A 7 9.14 1.68 16.08
C GLY A 7 9.28 0.20 15.79
N GLN A 8 8.82 -0.71 16.67
CA GLN A 8 9.06 -2.14 16.45
C GLN A 8 7.92 -2.99 17.04
N GLY A 9 7.22 -3.73 16.16
CA GLY A 9 6.13 -4.66 16.55
C GLY A 9 4.70 -4.15 16.35
N SER A 10 4.50 -2.91 15.87
CA SER A 10 3.17 -2.39 15.50
C SER A 10 3.01 -2.36 13.98
N LEU A 11 1.88 -2.84 13.44
CA LEU A 11 1.55 -2.72 12.02
C LEU A 11 1.49 -1.24 11.60
N ARG A 12 2.38 -0.85 10.68
CA ARG A 12 2.45 0.49 10.10
C ARG A 12 1.99 0.44 8.66
N TYR A 13 1.18 1.42 8.25
CA TYR A 13 0.76 1.49 6.86
C TYR A 13 0.83 2.92 6.29
N PHE A 14 0.98 2.98 4.97
CA PHE A 14 1.21 4.19 4.20
C PHE A 14 0.19 4.29 3.06
N PHE A 15 -0.39 5.47 2.87
CA PHE A 15 -1.20 5.75 1.69
C PHE A 15 -0.31 6.22 0.54
N PHE A 16 -0.36 5.48 -0.55
CA PHE A 16 0.26 5.86 -1.82
C PHE A 16 -0.71 6.61 -2.71
N HIS A 17 -2.01 6.25 -2.63
CA HIS A 17 -3.11 6.96 -3.27
C HIS A 17 -4.41 6.68 -2.54
N GLY A 18 -5.36 7.62 -2.64
CA GLY A 18 -6.66 7.53 -1.98
C GLY A 18 -6.60 7.90 -0.49
N ASN A 19 -7.68 7.60 0.21
CA ASN A 19 -7.84 7.81 1.64
C ASN A 19 -8.81 6.77 2.23
N HIS A 20 -9.07 6.87 3.53
CA HIS A 20 -10.17 6.13 4.13
C HIS A 20 -11.51 6.68 3.62
N GLY A 21 -12.41 5.78 3.29
CA GLY A 21 -13.76 6.08 2.84
C GLY A 21 -14.73 6.25 4.00
N ASP A 22 -15.69 7.15 3.84
CA ASP A 22 -16.84 7.32 4.74
C ASP A 22 -18.10 6.60 4.20
N VAL A 23 -17.94 5.71 3.23
CA VAL A 23 -19.06 5.05 2.56
C VAL A 23 -19.63 3.97 3.49
N PRO A 24 -20.95 3.98 3.81
CA PRO A 24 -21.58 2.92 4.59
C PRO A 24 -21.35 1.55 3.95
N LEU A 25 -21.15 0.51 4.76
CA LEU A 25 -20.95 -0.85 4.26
C LEU A 25 -22.32 -1.48 3.93
N PRO A 26 -22.59 -1.82 2.65
CA PRO A 26 -23.81 -2.53 2.30
C PRO A 26 -23.74 -3.99 2.79
N HIS A 27 -24.91 -4.64 2.88
CA HIS A 27 -25.01 -6.07 3.23
C HIS A 27 -24.29 -6.99 2.24
N HIS A 28 -24.23 -6.60 0.97
CA HIS A 28 -23.51 -7.33 -0.06
C HIS A 28 -22.74 -6.34 -0.93
N MET A 29 -21.46 -6.61 -1.17
CA MET A 29 -20.64 -5.88 -2.13
C MET A 29 -19.56 -6.77 -2.72
N THR A 30 -19.11 -6.40 -3.91
CA THR A 30 -17.89 -6.95 -4.49
C THR A 30 -16.81 -5.88 -4.56
N VAL A 31 -15.56 -6.29 -4.38
CA VAL A 31 -14.38 -5.40 -4.38
C VAL A 31 -13.37 -5.93 -5.39
N GLU A 32 -12.99 -5.10 -6.36
CA GLU A 32 -11.89 -5.39 -7.27
C GLU A 32 -10.57 -4.92 -6.63
N ALA A 33 -9.66 -5.85 -6.37
CA ALA A 33 -8.40 -5.53 -5.72
C ALA A 33 -7.23 -6.44 -6.11
N ASN A 34 -6.01 -5.90 -5.98
CA ASN A 34 -4.76 -6.65 -6.03
C ASN A 34 -4.09 -6.62 -4.67
N VAL A 35 -3.64 -7.79 -4.21
CA VAL A 35 -2.90 -7.94 -2.95
C VAL A 35 -1.55 -8.54 -3.28
N VAL A 36 -0.50 -7.82 -2.87
CA VAL A 36 0.88 -8.14 -3.23
C VAL A 36 1.70 -8.18 -1.95
N VAL A 37 2.53 -9.20 -1.77
CA VAL A 37 3.44 -9.30 -0.62
C VAL A 37 4.86 -9.15 -1.11
N LEU A 38 5.62 -8.27 -0.48
CA LEU A 38 7.01 -7.97 -0.81
C LEU A 38 7.93 -8.30 0.38
N THR A 39 9.16 -8.75 0.08
CA THR A 39 10.26 -8.84 1.06
C THR A 39 10.80 -7.46 1.43
N GLU A 40 11.71 -7.40 2.40
CA GLU A 40 12.46 -6.17 2.72
C GLU A 40 13.31 -5.68 1.54
N GLN A 41 13.64 -6.57 0.60
CA GLN A 41 14.35 -6.21 -0.65
C GLN A 41 13.43 -5.73 -1.77
N GLY A 42 12.11 -5.66 -1.52
CA GLY A 42 11.12 -5.28 -2.52
C GLY A 42 10.82 -6.39 -3.53
N GLU A 43 11.16 -7.64 -3.24
CA GLU A 43 10.86 -8.77 -4.13
C GLU A 43 9.46 -9.30 -3.84
N THR A 44 8.65 -9.49 -4.89
CA THR A 44 7.27 -9.97 -4.73
C THR A 44 7.26 -11.47 -4.43
N LEU A 45 6.66 -11.88 -3.31
CA LEU A 45 6.45 -13.29 -2.93
C LEU A 45 5.04 -13.79 -3.24
N PHE A 46 4.06 -12.88 -3.27
CA PHE A 46 2.65 -13.20 -3.49
C PHE A 46 2.03 -12.15 -4.41
N GLY A 47 1.08 -12.55 -5.26
CA GLY A 47 0.34 -11.63 -6.11
C GLY A 47 1.05 -11.19 -7.39
N GLN A 48 2.05 -11.94 -7.87
CA GLN A 48 2.85 -11.59 -9.07
C GLN A 48 2.04 -11.52 -10.39
N ASN A 49 0.78 -11.95 -10.43
CA ASN A 49 0.01 -12.12 -11.66
C ASN A 49 -0.80 -10.88 -12.08
N PHE A 50 -0.16 -9.70 -12.16
CA PHE A 50 -0.83 -8.48 -12.66
C PHE A 50 -1.40 -8.62 -14.08
N GLY A 51 -0.87 -9.56 -14.89
CA GLY A 51 -1.38 -9.87 -16.23
C GLY A 51 -2.74 -10.57 -16.26
N LYS A 52 -3.23 -11.11 -15.13
CA LYS A 52 -4.57 -11.72 -15.02
C LYS A 52 -5.67 -10.73 -14.61
N GLY A 53 -5.30 -9.48 -14.33
CA GLY A 53 -6.22 -8.46 -13.82
C GLY A 53 -6.45 -8.58 -12.30
N PRO A 54 -7.25 -7.66 -11.73
CA PRO A 54 -7.60 -7.68 -10.30
C PRO A 54 -8.43 -8.91 -9.93
N SER A 55 -8.24 -9.39 -8.71
CA SER A 55 -9.17 -10.34 -8.09
C SER A 55 -10.44 -9.63 -7.65
N CYS A 56 -11.57 -10.32 -7.73
CA CYS A 56 -12.87 -9.88 -7.27
C CYS A 56 -13.23 -10.56 -5.94
N TYR A 57 -13.30 -9.79 -4.86
CA TYR A 57 -13.60 -10.26 -3.51
C TYR A 57 -15.07 -9.99 -3.17
N GLU A 58 -15.79 -11.01 -2.72
CA GLU A 58 -17.20 -10.88 -2.31
C GLU A 58 -17.32 -10.73 -0.80
N PHE A 59 -18.00 -9.67 -0.37
CA PHE A 59 -18.29 -9.40 1.03
C PHE A 59 -19.77 -9.54 1.30
N GLN A 60 -20.10 -10.28 2.37
CA GLN A 60 -21.43 -10.38 2.92
C GLN A 60 -21.39 -9.99 4.40
N ASP A 61 -22.21 -8.99 4.77
CA ASP A 61 -22.26 -8.40 6.12
C ASP A 61 -20.87 -8.00 6.63
N GLY A 62 -20.04 -7.46 5.72
CA GLY A 62 -18.69 -6.99 6.02
C GLY A 62 -17.62 -8.06 6.19
N ILE A 63 -17.95 -9.33 5.90
CA ILE A 63 -17.04 -10.49 5.94
C ILE A 63 -16.74 -10.96 4.51
N CYS A 64 -15.46 -11.14 4.18
CA CYS A 64 -15.08 -11.69 2.88
C CYS A 64 -15.40 -13.18 2.83
N ARG A 65 -16.20 -13.60 1.85
CA ARG A 65 -16.63 -15.00 1.66
C ARG A 65 -15.88 -15.71 0.55
N ASN A 66 -15.45 -14.96 -0.46
CA ASN A 66 -14.98 -15.51 -1.72
C ASN A 66 -14.00 -14.56 -2.41
N ALA A 67 -13.02 -15.11 -3.12
CA ALA A 67 -12.21 -14.39 -4.10
C ALA A 67 -12.27 -15.14 -5.43
N ASP A 68 -12.69 -14.46 -6.50
CA ASP A 68 -12.77 -15.01 -7.87
C ASP A 68 -13.60 -16.31 -8.00
N GLY A 69 -14.66 -16.46 -7.19
CA GLY A 69 -15.49 -17.66 -7.22
C GLY A 69 -14.90 -18.86 -6.45
N GLN A 70 -13.68 -18.74 -5.89
CA GLN A 70 -13.06 -19.73 -5.02
C GLN A 70 -13.31 -19.41 -3.53
N ILE A 71 -13.93 -20.36 -2.84
CA ILE A 71 -14.11 -20.31 -1.38
C ILE A 71 -12.73 -20.37 -0.73
N GLU A 72 -12.28 -19.24 -0.19
CA GLU A 72 -11.15 -19.10 0.73
C GLU A 72 -9.76 -19.55 0.21
N GLY A 73 -9.25 -18.87 -0.82
CA GLY A 73 -7.79 -18.83 -1.03
C GLY A 73 -7.05 -18.15 0.15
N PRO A 74 -5.78 -18.49 0.42
CA PRO A 74 -5.01 -17.88 1.50
C PRO A 74 -4.78 -16.39 1.22
N LEU A 75 -5.39 -15.52 2.04
CA LEU A 75 -5.21 -14.06 1.97
C LEU A 75 -4.16 -13.63 3.00
N PRO A 76 -3.00 -13.08 2.57
CA PRO A 76 -1.98 -12.59 3.51
C PRO A 76 -2.56 -11.50 4.41
N ALA A 77 -2.23 -11.56 5.70
CA ALA A 77 -2.70 -10.60 6.70
C ALA A 77 -4.23 -10.38 6.61
N LYS A 78 -5.00 -11.48 6.48
CA LYS A 78 -6.44 -11.49 6.15
C LYS A 78 -7.24 -10.39 6.85
N SER A 79 -7.11 -10.28 8.16
CA SER A 79 -7.84 -9.28 8.95
C SER A 79 -7.54 -7.83 8.52
N PHE A 80 -6.28 -7.51 8.26
CA PHE A 80 -5.87 -6.20 7.76
C PHE A 80 -6.38 -5.97 6.34
N VAL A 81 -6.14 -6.91 5.43
CA VAL A 81 -6.47 -6.75 4.00
C VAL A 81 -7.97 -6.59 3.79
N GLU A 82 -8.80 -7.46 4.39
CA GLU A 82 -10.26 -7.34 4.32
C GLU A 82 -10.76 -6.00 4.85
N LYS A 83 -10.13 -5.52 5.93
CA LYS A 83 -10.50 -4.25 6.54
C LYS A 83 -10.16 -3.07 5.64
N ILE A 84 -9.03 -3.10 4.96
CA ILE A 84 -8.66 -2.07 3.98
C ILE A 84 -9.63 -2.10 2.81
N MET A 85 -9.86 -3.26 2.19
CA MET A 85 -10.74 -3.41 1.02
C MET A 85 -12.12 -2.78 1.22
N LYS A 86 -12.70 -2.90 2.41
CA LYS A 86 -14.03 -2.38 2.72
C LYS A 86 -14.07 -0.93 3.19
N ASN A 87 -12.97 -0.38 3.70
CA ASN A 87 -12.97 0.93 4.37
C ASN A 87 -12.26 2.05 3.62
N VAL A 88 -11.71 1.81 2.42
CA VAL A 88 -11.02 2.86 1.66
C VAL A 88 -11.86 3.46 0.54
N SER A 89 -11.50 4.68 0.14
CA SER A 89 -11.99 5.27 -1.11
C SER A 89 -11.57 4.41 -2.29
N VAL A 90 -12.29 4.49 -3.40
CA VAL A 90 -11.84 3.87 -4.65
C VAL A 90 -11.53 4.94 -5.69
N PRO A 91 -10.34 4.88 -6.32
CA PRO A 91 -9.28 3.89 -6.09
C PRO A 91 -8.39 4.22 -4.87
N SER A 92 -7.71 3.21 -4.32
CA SER A 92 -6.70 3.39 -3.27
C SER A 92 -5.55 2.40 -3.39
N LEU A 93 -4.35 2.84 -3.03
CA LEU A 93 -3.17 2.00 -2.87
C LEU A 93 -2.57 2.24 -1.49
N ILE A 94 -2.47 1.19 -0.70
CA ILE A 94 -1.86 1.19 0.63
C ILE A 94 -0.75 0.15 0.67
N VAL A 95 0.32 0.44 1.40
CA VAL A 95 1.32 -0.56 1.77
C VAL A 95 1.42 -0.61 3.28
N ALA A 96 1.41 -1.82 3.85
CA ALA A 96 1.62 -2.04 5.26
C ALA A 96 2.84 -2.91 5.52
N GLU A 97 3.60 -2.57 6.54
CA GLU A 97 4.60 -3.44 7.14
C GLU A 97 3.91 -4.34 8.18
N VAL A 98 4.00 -5.65 7.96
CA VAL A 98 3.29 -6.68 8.72
C VAL A 98 4.30 -7.67 9.30
N PRO A 99 4.29 -7.92 10.61
CA PRO A 99 5.09 -8.97 11.23
C PRO A 99 4.81 -10.35 10.61
N LYS A 100 5.83 -11.19 10.48
CA LYS A 100 5.70 -12.53 9.88
C LYS A 100 4.59 -13.39 10.53
N ASP A 101 4.44 -13.31 11.84
CA ASP A 101 3.43 -14.05 12.60
C ASP A 101 1.98 -13.55 12.35
N GLU A 102 1.81 -12.30 11.90
CA GLU A 102 0.50 -11.75 11.52
C GLU A 102 0.11 -12.05 10.06
N MET A 103 1.01 -12.61 9.25
CA MET A 103 0.75 -12.87 7.83
C MET A 103 -0.31 -13.95 7.60
N GLY A 104 -0.49 -14.89 8.53
CA GLY A 104 -1.50 -15.95 8.42
C GLY A 104 -1.32 -16.90 7.22
N ILE A 105 -0.18 -16.81 6.52
CA ILE A 105 0.22 -17.66 5.41
C ILE A 105 1.70 -18.00 5.56
N ASP A 106 2.10 -19.20 5.12
CA ASP A 106 3.50 -19.60 5.14
C ASP A 106 4.25 -18.96 3.96
N LEU A 107 5.28 -18.17 4.28
CA LEU A 107 6.19 -17.57 3.32
C LEU A 107 7.59 -18.14 3.54
N GLU A 108 8.23 -18.57 2.43
CA GLU A 108 9.55 -19.22 2.46
C GLU A 108 10.67 -18.28 2.94
N ALA A 109 10.45 -16.97 2.86
CA ALA A 109 11.44 -15.96 3.20
C ALA A 109 11.67 -15.82 4.72
N LYS A 110 12.88 -15.39 5.09
CA LYS A 110 13.35 -15.31 6.49
C LYS A 110 13.16 -13.94 7.13
N ASP A 111 12.61 -12.97 6.38
CA ASP A 111 12.36 -11.62 6.84
C ASP A 111 11.48 -11.63 8.11
N ALA A 112 11.77 -10.70 9.03
CA ALA A 112 10.98 -10.55 10.25
C ALA A 112 9.64 -9.84 9.96
N PHE A 113 9.64 -8.98 8.93
CA PHE A 113 8.49 -8.24 8.45
C PHE A 113 8.31 -8.42 6.95
N PHE A 114 7.07 -8.33 6.49
CA PHE A 114 6.70 -8.32 5.08
C PHE A 114 5.92 -7.06 4.76
N TYR A 115 5.99 -6.63 3.49
CA TYR A 115 5.24 -5.47 3.03
C TYR A 115 4.04 -5.91 2.21
N VAL A 116 2.83 -5.72 2.75
CA VAL A 116 1.56 -6.04 2.10
C VAL A 116 1.03 -4.80 1.39
N ALA A 117 1.06 -4.81 0.06
CA ALA A 117 0.44 -3.78 -0.76
C ALA A 117 -0.99 -4.19 -1.15
N VAL A 118 -1.96 -3.33 -0.85
CA VAL A 118 -3.38 -3.51 -1.16
C VAL A 118 -3.81 -2.41 -2.11
N LEU A 119 -4.10 -2.78 -3.35
CA LEU A 119 -4.62 -1.91 -4.40
C LEU A 119 -6.10 -2.19 -4.60
N VAL A 120 -6.97 -1.25 -4.24
CA VAL A 120 -8.42 -1.33 -4.45
C VAL A 120 -8.81 -0.44 -5.61
N ILE A 121 -9.41 -1.00 -6.65
CA ILE A 121 -9.75 -0.30 -7.90
C ILE A 121 -11.23 -0.36 -8.27
N GLY A 122 -12.04 -1.10 -7.52
CA GLY A 122 -13.48 -1.15 -7.74
C GLY A 122 -14.20 -1.55 -6.47
N ARG A 123 -15.39 -0.99 -6.26
CA ARG A 123 -16.43 -1.61 -5.43
C ARG A 123 -17.77 -1.49 -6.15
N SER A 124 -18.63 -2.51 -6.02
CA SER A 124 -19.91 -2.57 -6.72
C SER A 124 -20.89 -1.44 -6.35
N ASP A 125 -20.74 -0.85 -5.17
CA ASP A 125 -21.64 0.16 -4.60
C ASP A 125 -21.22 1.61 -4.87
N ILE A 126 -20.05 1.82 -5.48
CA ILE A 126 -19.50 3.16 -5.75
C ILE A 126 -19.09 3.32 -7.22
N ARG A 127 -18.75 4.56 -7.59
CA ARG A 127 -18.35 4.87 -8.96
C ARG A 127 -17.09 4.07 -9.36
N PRO A 128 -17.07 3.47 -10.58
CA PRO A 128 -15.91 2.73 -11.05
C PRO A 128 -14.68 3.64 -11.24
N CYS A 129 -13.51 3.07 -10.97
CA CYS A 129 -12.22 3.70 -11.22
C CYS A 129 -11.99 3.95 -12.71
N THR A 130 -11.42 5.11 -13.05
CA THR A 130 -11.11 5.46 -14.44
C THR A 130 -9.97 4.59 -14.99
N ALA A 131 -9.91 4.43 -16.32
CA ALA A 131 -8.82 3.68 -16.96
C ALA A 131 -7.44 4.29 -16.66
N GLY A 132 -7.33 5.63 -16.68
CA GLY A 132 -6.07 6.31 -16.36
C GLY A 132 -5.63 6.12 -14.91
N ASP A 133 -6.56 6.04 -13.96
CA ASP A 133 -6.23 5.71 -12.56
C ASP A 133 -5.80 4.27 -12.40
N ARG A 134 -6.47 3.33 -13.08
CA ARG A 134 -6.07 1.91 -13.09
C ARG A 134 -4.65 1.76 -13.61
N GLU A 135 -4.32 2.40 -14.73
CA GLU A 135 -2.97 2.38 -15.31
C GLU A 135 -1.94 2.98 -14.36
N TYR A 136 -2.19 4.20 -13.85
CA TYR A 136 -1.29 4.87 -12.92
C TYR A 136 -0.97 4.03 -11.68
N LEU A 137 -2.00 3.44 -11.06
CA LEU A 137 -1.82 2.65 -9.85
C LEU A 137 -1.18 1.30 -10.12
N SER A 138 -1.46 0.70 -11.29
CA SER A 138 -0.81 -0.53 -11.74
C SER A 138 0.70 -0.32 -11.94
N VAL A 139 1.09 0.77 -12.59
CA VAL A 139 2.51 1.13 -12.73
C VAL A 139 3.13 1.45 -11.37
N MET A 140 2.42 2.18 -10.49
CA MET A 140 2.90 2.54 -9.15
C MET A 140 3.19 1.31 -8.28
N ILE A 141 2.28 0.33 -8.22
CA ILE A 141 2.46 -0.89 -7.40
C ILE A 141 3.56 -1.81 -7.96
N GLN A 142 3.82 -1.79 -9.27
CA GLN A 142 4.83 -2.63 -9.90
C GLN A 142 6.24 -2.03 -9.86
N THR A 143 6.36 -0.70 -9.80
CA THR A 143 7.65 -0.01 -9.98
C THR A 143 8.06 0.78 -8.75
N PHE A 144 7.23 1.75 -8.35
CA PHE A 144 7.54 2.67 -7.27
C PHE A 144 7.47 2.00 -5.89
N VAL A 145 6.43 1.19 -5.64
CA VAL A 145 6.24 0.50 -4.36
C VAL A 145 7.44 -0.40 -4.02
N PRO A 146 7.87 -1.35 -4.88
CA PRO A 146 9.06 -2.17 -4.61
C PRO A 146 10.31 -1.34 -4.35
N ARG A 147 10.53 -0.30 -5.16
CA ARG A 147 11.71 0.57 -5.06
C ARG A 147 11.73 1.37 -3.75
N LEU A 148 10.57 1.85 -3.31
CA LEU A 148 10.40 2.51 -2.03
C LEU A 148 10.62 1.52 -0.88
N VAL A 149 9.95 0.36 -0.89
CA VAL A 149 10.10 -0.68 0.14
C VAL A 149 11.57 -1.04 0.32
N ARG A 150 12.28 -1.38 -0.77
CA ARG A 150 13.72 -1.70 -0.75
C ARG A 150 14.59 -0.59 -0.14
N SER A 151 14.20 0.67 -0.36
CA SER A 151 14.94 1.83 0.15
C SER A 151 14.61 2.14 1.61
N MET A 152 13.38 1.82 2.03
CA MET A 152 12.81 2.15 3.33
C MET A 152 13.11 1.09 4.39
N ALA A 153 12.96 -0.19 4.03
CA ALA A 153 13.06 -1.33 4.93
C ALA A 153 14.34 -1.35 5.80
N PRO A 154 15.54 -1.05 5.27
CA PRO A 154 16.78 -1.13 6.07
C PRO A 154 16.84 -0.21 7.28
N THR A 155 16.04 0.86 7.31
CA THR A 155 15.99 1.76 8.49
C THR A 155 14.60 1.84 9.08
N ALA A 156 13.69 0.91 8.73
CA ALA A 156 12.27 0.99 9.08
C ALA A 156 12.05 1.24 10.58
N SER A 157 12.88 0.71 11.46
CA SER A 157 12.81 0.93 12.92
C SER A 157 13.15 2.35 13.38
N GLU A 158 13.85 3.15 12.57
CA GLU A 158 14.36 4.49 12.90
C GLU A 158 13.35 5.61 12.56
N TYR A 159 12.20 5.25 11.99
CA TYR A 159 11.21 6.21 11.50
C TYR A 159 10.45 6.84 12.67
N LEU A 160 10.81 8.06 13.01
CA LEU A 160 10.11 8.86 14.02
C LEU A 160 9.12 9.84 13.35
N PRO A 161 7.87 9.94 13.86
CA PRO A 161 6.95 10.99 13.43
C PRO A 161 7.57 12.38 13.63
N GLY A 162 7.52 13.24 12.60
CA GLY A 162 7.94 14.64 12.69
C GLY A 162 9.15 15.04 11.84
N ASP A 163 9.94 14.08 11.33
CA ASP A 163 11.07 14.35 10.42
C ASP A 163 10.89 13.75 9.01
N ALA A 164 9.67 13.91 8.47
CA ALA A 164 9.34 13.36 7.16
C ALA A 164 10.23 13.91 6.03
N ARG A 165 10.75 15.13 6.16
CA ARG A 165 11.55 15.77 5.09
C ARG A 165 12.95 15.19 4.99
N ASN A 166 13.70 15.08 6.10
CA ASN A 166 15.03 14.47 6.05
C ASN A 166 14.92 13.00 5.64
N LEU A 167 13.90 12.31 6.14
CA LEU A 167 13.60 10.94 5.75
C LEU A 167 13.37 10.79 4.24
N CYS A 168 12.61 11.70 3.61
CA CYS A 168 12.42 11.69 2.17
C CYS A 168 13.74 11.85 1.40
N ILE A 169 14.64 12.71 1.89
CA ILE A 169 15.96 12.92 1.28
C ILE A 169 16.80 11.64 1.37
N GLU A 170 16.83 10.99 2.53
CA GLU A 170 17.57 9.76 2.76
C GLU A 170 17.06 8.60 1.91
N ILE A 171 15.74 8.41 1.87
CA ILE A 171 15.12 7.37 1.04
C ILE A 171 15.37 7.65 -0.45
N ALA A 172 15.22 8.89 -0.90
CA ALA A 172 15.51 9.25 -2.28
C ALA A 172 16.99 8.97 -2.64
N ASN A 173 17.93 9.24 -1.73
CA ASN A 173 19.35 8.90 -1.91
C ASN A 173 19.58 7.40 -2.07
N ARG A 174 18.78 6.56 -1.40
CA ARG A 174 18.84 5.10 -1.56
C ARG A 174 18.19 4.64 -2.84
N MET A 175 17.06 5.23 -3.23
CA MET A 175 16.39 4.93 -4.50
C MET A 175 17.30 5.21 -5.71
N GLU A 176 18.11 6.26 -5.65
CA GLU A 176 19.09 6.58 -6.71
C GLU A 176 20.22 5.56 -6.84
N ARG A 177 20.50 4.77 -5.80
CA ARG A 177 21.52 3.71 -5.85
C ARG A 177 20.99 2.42 -6.47
N ILE A 178 19.67 2.30 -6.62
CA ILE A 178 19.05 1.16 -7.30
C ILE A 178 19.31 1.32 -8.81
N PRO A 179 19.65 0.24 -9.53
CA PRO A 179 19.85 0.29 -10.99
C PRO A 179 18.70 0.96 -11.71
N ASP A 180 19.04 1.66 -12.80
CA ASP A 180 18.07 2.44 -13.55
C ASP A 180 17.01 1.55 -14.20
N ASP A 181 15.76 2.01 -14.17
CA ASP A 181 14.58 1.25 -14.59
C ASP A 181 13.64 2.16 -15.42
N PRO A 182 13.43 1.87 -16.72
CA PRO A 182 12.51 2.62 -17.58
C PRO A 182 11.08 2.71 -17.03
N ASP A 183 10.60 1.68 -16.34
CA ASP A 183 9.23 1.64 -15.82
C ASP A 183 9.09 2.56 -14.60
N TYR A 184 10.16 2.69 -13.80
CA TYR A 184 10.24 3.71 -12.74
C TYR A 184 10.19 5.14 -13.30
N HIS A 185 10.90 5.44 -14.39
CA HIS A 185 10.83 6.76 -15.02
C HIS A 185 9.45 7.05 -15.60
N THR A 186 8.80 6.03 -16.16
CA THR A 186 7.42 6.10 -16.63
C THR A 186 6.49 6.49 -15.48
N PHE A 187 6.61 5.83 -14.32
CA PHE A 187 5.86 6.23 -13.12
C PHE A 187 6.09 7.70 -12.74
N ILE A 188 7.35 8.16 -12.66
CA ILE A 188 7.66 9.54 -12.27
C ILE A 188 7.07 10.55 -13.26
N ALA A 189 7.08 10.24 -14.57
CA ALA A 189 6.45 11.07 -15.59
C ALA A 189 4.92 11.13 -15.40
N MET A 190 4.27 10.01 -15.12
CA MET A 190 2.82 9.97 -14.82
C MET A 190 2.49 10.78 -13.55
N TYR A 191 3.27 10.62 -12.49
CA TYR A 191 3.10 11.36 -11.24
C TYR A 191 3.21 12.87 -11.47
N ARG A 192 4.23 13.30 -12.23
CA ARG A 192 4.40 14.70 -12.62
C ARG A 192 3.18 15.23 -13.36
N GLY A 193 2.72 14.51 -14.40
CA GLY A 193 1.57 14.91 -15.22
C GLY A 193 0.29 15.09 -14.40
N ARG A 194 0.12 14.31 -13.32
CA ARG A 194 -1.06 14.37 -12.43
C ARG A 194 -1.00 15.49 -11.40
N TYR A 195 0.16 15.69 -10.76
CA TYR A 195 0.23 16.47 -9.51
C TYR A 195 1.14 17.69 -9.58
N VAL A 196 1.98 17.82 -10.61
CA VAL A 196 3.03 18.84 -10.65
C VAL A 196 2.94 19.67 -11.92
N GLN A 197 2.42 20.89 -11.77
CA GLN A 197 2.28 21.84 -12.88
C GLN A 197 3.59 22.57 -13.21
N LYS A 198 4.54 22.65 -12.28
CA LYS A 198 5.81 23.39 -12.45
C LYS A 198 6.93 22.47 -12.94
N PRO A 199 7.90 22.98 -13.73
CA PRO A 199 9.07 22.19 -14.08
C PRO A 199 9.94 21.97 -12.85
N LEU A 200 10.04 20.72 -12.42
CA LEU A 200 10.92 20.30 -11.34
C LEU A 200 11.95 19.29 -11.87
N PRO A 201 13.19 19.31 -11.34
CA PRO A 201 14.13 18.23 -11.59
C PRO A 201 13.59 16.91 -11.03
N GLN A 202 13.99 15.79 -11.63
CA GLN A 202 13.50 14.46 -11.25
C GLN A 202 13.67 14.19 -9.75
N ARG A 203 14.83 14.54 -9.18
CA ARG A 203 15.10 14.45 -7.75
C ARG A 203 13.99 15.07 -6.89
N ALA A 204 13.60 16.30 -7.21
CA ALA A 204 12.57 17.01 -6.46
C ALA A 204 11.17 16.40 -6.65
N LEU A 205 10.89 15.78 -7.80
CA LEU A 205 9.65 15.02 -8.02
C LEU A 205 9.58 13.78 -7.13
N VAL A 206 10.70 13.05 -7.01
CA VAL A 206 10.82 11.87 -6.15
C VAL A 206 10.62 12.27 -4.69
N GLU A 207 11.32 13.29 -4.21
CA GLU A 207 11.16 13.78 -2.83
C GLU A 207 9.73 14.25 -2.54
N LEU A 208 9.09 14.94 -3.49
CA LEU A 208 7.69 15.35 -3.33
C LEU A 208 6.74 14.15 -3.27
N CYS A 209 6.96 13.14 -4.11
CA CYS A 209 6.20 11.89 -4.09
C CYS A 209 6.37 11.16 -2.75
N LEU A 210 7.62 11.02 -2.28
CA LEU A 210 7.92 10.45 -0.96
C LEU A 210 7.25 11.24 0.15
N LEU A 211 7.27 12.57 0.09
CA LEU A 211 6.62 13.39 1.11
C LEU A 211 5.10 13.18 1.12
N HIS A 212 4.48 12.94 -0.03
CA HIS A 212 3.06 12.58 -0.07
C HIS A 212 2.76 11.25 0.64
N VAL A 213 3.66 10.28 0.54
CA VAL A 213 3.50 8.93 1.14
C VAL A 213 3.89 8.92 2.63
N LEU A 214 5.00 9.57 2.98
CA LEU A 214 5.68 9.45 4.26
C LEU A 214 5.29 10.54 5.27
N LYS A 215 4.54 11.57 4.86
CA LYS A 215 4.08 12.64 5.77
C LYS A 215 3.20 12.14 6.91
N MET A 216 2.54 10.98 6.77
CA MET A 216 1.70 10.38 7.81
C MET A 216 1.74 8.85 7.75
N PRO A 217 2.75 8.18 8.33
CA PRO A 217 2.64 6.77 8.66
C PRO A 217 1.57 6.60 9.73
N PHE A 218 0.64 5.69 9.52
CA PHE A 218 -0.41 5.40 10.50
C PHE A 218 -0.11 4.06 11.16
N GLU A 219 -0.11 4.04 12.49
CA GLU A 219 -0.27 2.80 13.23
C GLU A 219 -1.72 2.33 13.11
N LEU A 220 -1.94 1.05 12.79
CA LEU A 220 -3.28 0.49 12.61
C LEU A 220 -4.16 0.68 13.84
N SER A 221 -3.62 0.40 15.03
CA SER A 221 -4.32 0.56 16.31
C SER A 221 -4.76 2.01 16.54
N THR A 222 -3.89 2.98 16.22
CA THR A 222 -4.18 4.41 16.35
C THR A 222 -5.19 4.88 15.30
N ALA A 223 -5.11 4.38 14.07
CA ALA A 223 -6.08 4.68 13.02
C ALA A 223 -7.48 4.14 13.35
N ILE A 224 -7.54 2.94 13.93
CA ILE A 224 -8.80 2.35 14.41
C ILE A 224 -9.37 3.16 15.58
N ARG A 225 -8.55 3.48 16.60
CA ARG A 225 -8.99 4.27 17.76
C ARG A 225 -9.48 5.66 17.38
N SER A 226 -8.88 6.25 16.35
CA SER A 226 -9.27 7.56 15.82
C SER A 226 -10.44 7.48 14.84
N SER A 227 -11.06 6.31 14.67
CA SER A 227 -12.14 6.05 13.71
C SER A 227 -11.79 6.40 12.26
N LEU A 228 -10.49 6.45 11.93
CA LEU A 228 -10.02 6.59 10.55
C LEU A 228 -10.28 5.30 9.78
N ILE A 229 -10.25 4.15 10.46
CA ILE A 229 -10.71 2.87 9.93
C ILE A 229 -11.87 2.39 10.79
N ARG A 230 -13.06 2.24 10.18
CA ARG A 230 -14.24 1.72 10.87
C ARG A 230 -14.09 0.21 11.15
N TYR A 231 -14.43 -0.20 12.37
CA TYR A 231 -14.45 -1.60 12.80
C TYR A 231 -15.84 -2.18 12.58
#